data_AF-A0A3D1AEV0-F1
#
_entry.id   AF-A0A3D1AEV0-F1
#
_cell.length_a   1.000
_cell.length_b   1.000
_cell.length_c   1.000
_cell.angle_alpha   90.00
_cell.angle_beta   90.00
_cell.angle_gamma   90.00
#
_symmetry.space_group_name_H-M   'P 1'
#
loop_
_entity.id
_entity.type
_entity.pdbx_description
1 polymer ?
#
loop_
_entity_poly.entity_id
_entity_poly.type
_entity_poly.pdbx_seq_one_letter_code
_entity_poly.pdbx_strand_id
1 'polypeptide(L)' 'TVQLSATVAVLTYNYEARRDGQTFRMSCTEVYKSDISNQWRIIHTHWSFVQN' A
#
# COMPACT_ATOMS: atom_id res chain seq x y z
N THR A 1 3.87 1.82 -7.65
CA THR A 1 4.72 3.00 -7.80
C THR A 1 4.86 3.69 -6.46
N VAL A 2 5.88 4.53 -6.30
CA VAL A 2 6.09 5.33 -5.09
C VAL A 2 6.07 6.79 -5.46
N GLN A 3 5.28 7.59 -4.74
CA GLN A 3 5.29 9.05 -4.83
C GLN A 3 5.78 9.61 -3.50
N LEU A 4 6.82 10.44 -3.53
CA LEU A 4 7.44 11.03 -2.34
C LEU A 4 7.12 12.52 -2.26
N SER A 5 6.81 13.00 -1.05
CA SER A 5 6.66 14.42 -0.74
C SER A 5 7.10 14.69 0.69
N ALA A 6 8.20 15.42 0.88
CA ALA A 6 8.80 15.74 2.18
C ALA A 6 8.82 14.52 3.15
N THR A 7 7.90 14.46 4.10
CA THR A 7 7.79 13.42 5.13
C THR A 7 6.67 12.40 4.84
N VAL A 8 6.15 12.34 3.61
CA VAL A 8 5.04 11.47 3.21
C VAL A 8 5.46 10.67 1.97
N ALA A 9 5.10 9.38 1.97
CA ALA A 9 5.26 8.50 0.83
C ALA A 9 3.92 7.81 0.53
N VAL A 10 3.48 7.87 -0.71
CA VAL A 10 2.32 7.11 -1.19
C VAL A 10 2.84 5.92 -2.01
N LEU A 11 2.62 4.71 -1.49
CA LEU A 11 2.94 3.46 -2.14
C LEU A 11 1.66 2.89 -2.75
N THR A 12 1.64 2.72 -4.08
CA THR A 12 0.55 2.01 -4.78
C THR A 12 1.09 0.75 -5.43
N TYR A 13 0.39 -0.37 -5.31
CA TYR A 13 0.82 -1.63 -5.90
C TYR A 13 -0.37 -2.58 -6.11
N ASN A 14 -0.18 -3.56 -6.98
CA ASN A 14 -1.10 -4.68 -7.08
C ASN A 14 -0.55 -5.84 -6.25
N TYR A 15 -1.43 -6.50 -5.52
CA TYR A 15 -1.11 -7.65 -4.67
C TYR A 15 -1.92 -8.86 -5.12
N GLU A 16 -1.26 -10.00 -5.25
CA GLU A 16 -1.89 -11.29 -5.51
C GLU A 16 -1.68 -12.20 -4.31
N ALA A 17 -2.77 -12.61 -3.67
CA ALA A 17 -2.76 -13.61 -2.61
C ALA A 17 -3.32 -14.93 -3.12
N ARG A 18 -2.65 -16.04 -2.78
CA ARG A 18 -3.13 -17.40 -3.02
C ARG A 18 -3.45 -18.07 -1.70
N ARG A 19 -4.70 -18.48 -1.52
CA ARG A 19 -5.18 -19.18 -0.32
C ARG A 19 -6.24 -20.21 -0.73
N ASP A 20 -6.10 -21.45 -0.23
CA ASP A 20 -7.06 -22.54 -0.46
C ASP A 20 -7.42 -22.76 -1.93
N GLY A 21 -6.43 -22.66 -2.84
CA GLY A 21 -6.63 -22.80 -4.28
C GLY A 21 -7.30 -21.61 -4.97
N GLN A 22 -7.68 -20.57 -4.21
CA GLN A 22 -8.25 -19.33 -4.73
C GLN A 22 -7.17 -18.26 -4.89
N THR A 23 -7.34 -17.40 -5.91
CA THR A 23 -6.46 -16.26 -6.17
C THR A 23 -7.25 -14.96 -5.97
N PHE A 24 -6.76 -14.09 -5.09
CA PHE A 24 -7.31 -12.78 -4.81
C PHE A 24 -6.37 -11.72 -5.36
N ARG A 25 -6.88 -10.85 -6.23
CA ARG A 25 -6.12 -9.73 -6.79
C ARG A 25 -6.65 -8.42 -6.24
N MET A 26 -5.75 -7.61 -5.70
CA MET A 26 -6.10 -6.37 -5.03
C MET A 26 -5.24 -5.21 -5.54
N SER A 27 -5.84 -4.04 -5.69
CA SER A 27 -5.12 -2.78 -5.79
C SER A 27 -4.97 -2.19 -4.38
N CYS A 28 -3.76 -1.76 -4.07
CA CYS A 28 -3.36 -1.38 -2.72
C CYS A 28 -2.81 0.04 -2.77
N THR A 29 -3.23 0.89 -1.83
CA THR A 29 -2.63 2.19 -1.58
C THR A 29 -2.30 2.31 -0.10
N GLU A 30 -1.01 2.47 0.20
CA GLU A 30 -0.51 2.69 1.55
C GLU A 30 0.16 4.06 1.62
N VAL A 31 -0.23 4.85 2.62
CA VAL A 31 0.37 6.16 2.88
C VAL A 31 1.23 6.04 4.11
N TYR A 32 2.51 6.31 3.94
CA TYR A 32 3.47 6.36 5.02
C TYR A 32 3.80 7.80 5.39
N LYS A 33 4.06 8.03 6.67
CA LYS A 33 4.60 9.30 7.17
C LYS A 33 5.86 9.04 7.99
N SER A 34 6.92 9.78 7.71
CA SER A 34 8.13 9.77 8.53
C SER A 34 7.95 10.68 9.74
N ASP A 35 8.42 10.22 10.90
CA ASP A 35 8.54 11.07 12.09
C ASP A 35 9.91 11.78 12.16
N ILE A 36 10.13 12.54 13.23
CA ILE A 36 11.39 13.27 13.49
C ILE A 36 12.61 12.35 13.67
N SER A 37 12.38 11.06 13.91
CA SER A 37 13.42 10.03 14.03
C SER A 37 13.64 9.26 12.73
N ASN A 38 13.10 9.77 11.61
CA ASN A 38 13.11 9.14 10.29
C ASN A 38 12.47 7.75 10.25
N GLN A 39 11.60 7.43 11.22
CA GLN A 39 10.84 6.18 11.20
C GLN A 39 9.57 6.39 10.39
N TRP A 40 9.37 5.52 9.40
CA TRP A 40 8.18 5.52 8.57
C TRP A 40 7.10 4.64 9.19
N ARG A 41 5.89 5.17 9.32
CA ARG A 41 4.72 4.42 9.76
C ARG A 41 3.60 4.58 8.76
N ILE A 42 2.80 3.53 8.59
CA ILE A 42 1.57 3.59 7.80
C ILE A 42 0.57 4.44 8.58
N ILE A 43 0.04 5.49 7.94
CA ILE A 43 -1.00 6.36 8.50
C ILE A 43 -2.35 6.17 7.79
N HIS A 44 -2.35 5.52 6.62
CA HIS A 44 -3.56 5.18 5.88
C HIS A 44 -3.31 3.96 5.00
N THR A 45 -4.33 3.11 4.90
CA THR A 45 -4.32 1.91 4.09
C THR A 45 -5.65 1.78 3.37
N HIS A 46 -5.61 1.57 2.06
CA HIS A 46 -6.78 1.24 1.24
C HIS A 46 -6.50 -0.02 0.42
N TRP A 47 -7.46 -0.94 0.45
CA TRP A 47 -7.46 -2.13 -0.37
C TRP A 47 -8.77 -2.22 -1.14
N SER A 48 -8.69 -2.56 -2.42
CA SER A 48 -9.83 -2.89 -3.24
C SER A 48 -9.53 -4.12 -4.07
N PHE A 49 -10.55 -4.95 -4.35
CA PHE A 49 -10.40 -6.01 -5.34
C PHE A 49 -10.23 -5.39 -6.72
N VAL A 50 -9.35 -5.97 -7.53
CA VAL A 50 -9.24 -5.61 -8.95
C VAL A 50 -10.56 -6.02 -9.61
N GLN A 51 -11.27 -5.05 -10.19
CA GLN A 51 -12.43 -5.34 -11.02
C GLN A 51 -11.96 -5.84 -12.38
N ASN A 52 -12.53 -6.98 -12.80
CA ASN A 52 -12.31 -7.54 -14.14
C ASN A 52 -13.09 -6.76 -15.19
#